data_AF-A0A6G9QNS7-F1
#
_entry.id   AF-A0A6G9QNS7-F1
#
_cell.length_a   1.000
_cell.length_b   1.000
_cell.length_c   1.000
_cell.angle_alpha   90.00
_cell.angle_beta   90.00
_cell.angle_gamma   90.00
#
_symmetry.space_group_name_H-M   'P 1'
#
loop_
_entity.id
_entity.type
_entity.pdbx_description
1 polymer ?
#
loop_
_entity_poly.entity_id
_entity_poly.type
_entity_poly.pdbx_seq_one_letter_code
_entity_poly.pdbx_strand_id
1 'polypeptide(L)'
;MLLDSQALAAICQLGNKPIGIKLAPYFDMSHFIAVANIIKKYPVQFITCINSIGNTLVIDPHTEQPIIKPRGGFGGLCGDDIKPIGLANVRAFRQLLDDNVQIIGVGGIKTGIDAFEYLLAGADAVQIATCFEKQGPDCFARIEQELSDFMQAKGYRELADAKGKLKPL
;
A
#
# COMPACT_ATOMS: atom_id res chain seq x y z
N MET A 1 5.07 -11.76 -10.73
CA MET A 1 4.39 -12.96 -10.22
C MET A 1 3.03 -12.51 -9.73
N LEU A 2 1.95 -13.01 -10.33
CA LEU A 2 0.59 -12.70 -9.89
C LEU A 2 0.25 -13.49 -8.63
N LEU A 3 -0.73 -13.04 -7.87
CA LEU A 3 -1.29 -13.79 -6.74
C LEU A 3 -1.69 -15.20 -7.18
N ASP A 4 -1.18 -16.22 -6.50
CA ASP A 4 -1.47 -17.62 -6.80
C ASP A 4 -2.70 -18.11 -6.03
N SER A 5 -3.71 -18.57 -6.77
CA SER A 5 -4.93 -19.15 -6.21
C SER A 5 -4.68 -20.44 -5.43
N GLN A 6 -3.64 -21.22 -5.76
CA GLN A 6 -3.33 -22.47 -5.05
C GLN A 6 -2.89 -22.20 -3.61
N ALA A 7 -2.08 -21.15 -3.40
CA ALA A 7 -1.66 -20.72 -2.08
C ALA A 7 -2.86 -20.31 -1.20
N LEU A 8 -3.81 -19.55 -1.75
CA LEU A 8 -5.02 -19.16 -1.01
C LEU A 8 -5.92 -20.36 -0.69
N ALA A 9 -6.09 -21.28 -1.64
CA ALA A 9 -6.85 -22.50 -1.41
C ALA A 9 -6.24 -23.32 -0.26
N ALA A 10 -4.90 -23.47 -0.24
CA ALA A 10 -4.20 -24.16 0.83
C ALA A 10 -4.35 -23.44 2.18
N ILE A 11 -4.23 -22.11 2.23
CA ILE A 11 -4.42 -21.34 3.46
C ILE A 11 -5.84 -21.50 4.02
N CYS A 12 -6.86 -21.50 3.15
CA CYS A 12 -8.26 -21.67 3.57
C CYS A 12 -8.53 -23.05 4.18
N GLN A 13 -7.73 -24.08 3.84
CA GLN A 13 -7.83 -25.40 4.47
C GLN A 13 -7.27 -25.43 5.90
N LEU A 14 -6.49 -24.43 6.31
CA LEU A 14 -5.91 -24.35 7.66
C LEU A 14 -6.90 -23.84 8.72
N GLY A 15 -8.06 -23.32 8.30
CA GLY A 15 -9.14 -22.89 9.20
C GLY A 15 -9.74 -21.53 8.85
N ASN A 16 -10.55 -21.00 9.77
CA ASN A 16 -11.45 -19.86 9.51
C ASN A 16 -10.94 -18.53 10.10
N LYS A 17 -9.63 -18.38 10.30
CA LYS A 17 -9.07 -17.10 10.79
C LYS A 17 -9.12 -16.04 9.68
N PRO A 18 -9.23 -14.74 10.04
CA PRO A 18 -9.11 -13.64 9.08
C PRO A 18 -7.84 -13.76 8.21
N ILE A 19 -8.00 -13.65 6.89
CA ILE A 19 -6.90 -13.68 5.93
C ILE A 19 -6.68 -12.27 5.37
N GLY A 20 -5.43 -11.82 5.43
CA GLY A 20 -4.97 -10.60 4.77
C GLY A 20 -3.82 -10.89 3.82
N ILE A 21 -3.75 -10.16 2.69
CA ILE A 21 -2.71 -10.39 1.67
C ILE A 21 -1.88 -9.13 1.44
N LYS A 22 -0.55 -9.21 1.62
CA LYS A 22 0.39 -8.15 1.21
C LYS A 22 0.74 -8.32 -0.26
N LEU A 23 0.29 -7.40 -1.09
CA LEU A 23 0.45 -7.48 -2.54
C LEU A 23 1.73 -6.77 -2.99
N ALA A 24 2.41 -7.34 -3.98
CA ALA A 24 3.37 -6.62 -4.81
C ALA A 24 2.65 -5.54 -5.63
N PRO A 25 3.35 -4.52 -6.16
CA PRO A 25 2.75 -3.51 -7.00
C PRO A 25 2.41 -4.08 -8.39
N TYR A 26 1.29 -3.64 -8.94
CA TYR A 26 0.91 -3.88 -10.33
C TYR A 26 0.92 -2.56 -11.12
N PHE A 27 1.11 -2.69 -12.43
CA PHE A 27 1.31 -1.57 -13.36
C PHE A 27 0.42 -1.64 -14.61
N ASP A 28 -0.40 -2.69 -14.72
CA ASP A 28 -1.29 -2.93 -15.86
C ASP A 28 -2.67 -3.32 -15.36
N MET A 29 -3.73 -2.74 -15.93
CA MET A 29 -5.12 -2.99 -15.53
C MET A 29 -5.54 -4.45 -15.66
N SER A 30 -5.01 -5.19 -16.62
CA SER A 30 -5.29 -6.63 -16.75
C SER A 30 -4.81 -7.42 -15.52
N HIS A 31 -3.68 -7.03 -14.93
CA HIS A 31 -3.17 -7.65 -13.69
C HIS A 31 -4.04 -7.31 -12.50
N PHE A 32 -4.48 -6.05 -12.36
CA PHE A 32 -5.40 -5.66 -11.30
C PHE A 32 -6.71 -6.47 -11.37
N ILE A 33 -7.30 -6.59 -12.56
CA ILE A 33 -8.54 -7.36 -12.78
C ILE A 33 -8.33 -8.84 -12.46
N ALA A 34 -7.23 -9.44 -12.94
CA ALA A 34 -6.92 -10.84 -12.67
C ALA A 34 -6.80 -11.13 -11.17
N VAL A 35 -6.10 -10.27 -10.44
CA VAL A 35 -5.88 -10.42 -8.99
C VAL A 35 -7.17 -10.16 -8.21
N ALA A 36 -7.96 -9.14 -8.58
CA ALA A 36 -9.24 -8.87 -7.95
C ALA A 36 -10.22 -10.06 -8.13
N ASN A 37 -10.25 -10.68 -9.31
CA ASN A 37 -11.06 -11.87 -9.58
C ASN A 37 -10.62 -13.08 -8.76
N ILE A 38 -9.35 -13.19 -8.39
CA ILE A 38 -8.86 -14.23 -7.47
C ILE A 38 -9.32 -13.90 -6.05
N ILE A 39 -9.07 -12.67 -5.57
CA ILE A 39 -9.43 -12.23 -4.21
C ILE A 39 -10.92 -12.48 -3.93
N LYS A 40 -11.80 -12.13 -4.87
CA LYS A 40 -13.27 -12.33 -4.75
C LYS A 40 -13.71 -13.78 -4.57
N LYS A 41 -12.87 -14.77 -4.89
CA LYS A 41 -13.19 -16.21 -4.75
C LYS A 41 -12.86 -16.78 -3.37
N TYR A 42 -12.15 -16.02 -2.53
CA TYR A 42 -11.63 -16.48 -1.25
C TYR A 42 -12.07 -15.56 -0.10
N PRO A 43 -12.10 -16.03 1.15
CA PRO A 43 -12.50 -15.24 2.33
C PRO A 43 -11.39 -14.28 2.78
N VAL A 44 -10.88 -13.45 1.86
CA VAL A 44 -9.87 -12.42 2.12
C VAL A 44 -10.57 -11.21 2.75
N GLN A 45 -10.20 -10.86 3.99
CA GLN A 45 -10.78 -9.71 4.70
C GLN A 45 -10.10 -8.39 4.33
N PHE A 46 -8.80 -8.44 4.02
CA PHE A 46 -8.09 -7.24 3.60
C PHE A 46 -6.93 -7.53 2.66
N ILE A 47 -6.56 -6.53 1.88
CA ILE A 47 -5.32 -6.50 1.13
C ILE A 47 -4.45 -5.33 1.60
N THR A 48 -3.15 -5.44 1.38
CA THR A 48 -2.21 -4.36 1.67
C THR A 48 -1.44 -4.00 0.40
N CYS A 49 -1.59 -2.75 -0.03
CA CYS A 49 -1.05 -2.21 -1.27
C CYS A 49 -0.11 -1.04 -0.92
N ILE A 50 1.20 -1.13 -1.11
CA ILE A 50 2.01 -2.15 -1.81
C ILE A 50 3.17 -2.66 -0.94
N ASN A 51 3.78 -3.74 -1.36
CA ASN A 51 5.16 -4.08 -1.02
C ASN A 51 6.14 -3.18 -1.81
N SER A 52 7.44 -3.28 -1.54
CA SER A 52 8.49 -2.57 -2.27
C SER A 52 8.42 -2.79 -3.79
N ILE A 53 8.93 -1.84 -4.57
CA ILE A 53 9.17 -2.10 -6.00
C ILE A 53 10.38 -3.03 -6.09
N GLY A 54 10.14 -4.26 -6.53
CA GLY A 54 11.15 -5.31 -6.51
C GLY A 54 12.23 -5.14 -7.58
N ASN A 55 13.45 -5.56 -7.24
CA ASN A 55 14.61 -5.66 -8.13
C ASN A 55 15.01 -4.33 -8.76
N THR A 56 14.99 -3.25 -7.99
CA THR A 56 15.63 -1.99 -8.37
C THR A 56 17.12 -2.05 -8.05
N LEU A 57 17.91 -1.22 -8.73
CA LEU A 57 19.36 -1.12 -8.55
C LEU A 57 19.72 0.34 -8.27
N VAL A 58 20.57 0.57 -7.26
CA VAL A 58 21.17 1.87 -7.00
C VAL A 58 22.69 1.70 -7.05
N ILE A 59 23.33 2.54 -7.86
CA ILE A 59 24.76 2.51 -8.15
C ILE A 59 25.40 3.74 -7.50
N ASP A 60 26.49 3.53 -6.76
CA ASP A 60 27.35 4.61 -6.32
C ASP A 60 28.30 5.01 -7.47
N PRO A 61 28.19 6.24 -8.01
CA PRO A 61 28.98 6.68 -9.14
C PRO A 61 30.47 6.88 -8.82
N HIS A 62 30.86 6.96 -7.54
CA HIS A 62 32.26 7.13 -7.15
C HIS A 62 33.02 5.82 -7.08
N THR A 63 32.34 4.75 -6.66
CA THR A 63 32.91 3.40 -6.56
C THR A 63 32.56 2.51 -7.75
N GLU A 64 31.63 2.95 -8.61
CA GLU A 64 31.08 2.19 -9.74
C GLU A 64 30.47 0.84 -9.28
N GLN A 65 29.94 0.79 -8.06
CA GLN A 65 29.43 -0.42 -7.40
C GLN A 65 27.97 -0.27 -6.94
N PRO A 66 27.23 -1.39 -6.79
CA PRO A 66 25.94 -1.37 -6.13
C PRO A 66 26.05 -1.03 -4.64
N ILE A 67 25.06 -0.32 -4.09
CA ILE A 67 25.07 0.09 -2.68
C ILE A 67 24.68 -1.01 -1.68
N ILE A 68 24.27 -2.20 -2.17
CA ILE A 68 23.96 -3.37 -1.33
C ILE A 68 24.63 -4.63 -1.89
N LYS A 69 25.00 -5.57 -0.99
CA LYS A 69 25.67 -6.82 -1.33
C LYS A 69 24.75 -7.94 -1.87
N PRO A 70 23.57 -8.21 -1.27
CA PRO A 70 22.75 -9.35 -1.68
C PRO A 70 22.32 -9.25 -3.15
N ARG A 71 22.16 -10.41 -3.81
CA ARG A 71 21.64 -10.53 -5.19
C ARG A 71 22.34 -9.62 -6.20
N GLY A 72 23.64 -9.33 -6.01
CA GLY A 72 24.40 -8.48 -6.93
C GLY A 72 23.93 -7.03 -6.97
N GLY A 73 23.34 -6.51 -5.88
CA GLY A 73 22.90 -5.12 -5.79
C GLY A 73 21.40 -4.89 -5.97
N PHE A 74 20.66 -5.90 -6.42
CA PHE A 74 19.23 -5.79 -6.62
C PHE A 74 18.46 -5.87 -5.30
N GLY A 75 17.61 -4.87 -5.07
CA GLY A 75 16.85 -4.70 -3.84
C GLY A 75 15.42 -4.22 -4.09
N GLY A 76 14.68 -3.97 -3.01
CA GLY A 76 13.38 -3.33 -3.06
C GLY A 76 13.48 -1.81 -2.90
N LEU A 77 12.91 -1.04 -3.81
CA LEU A 77 12.75 0.41 -3.63
C LEU A 77 11.54 0.68 -2.73
N CYS A 78 11.73 1.59 -1.77
CA CYS A 78 10.77 2.00 -0.75
C CYS A 78 10.80 3.53 -0.60
N GLY A 79 10.03 4.06 0.36
CA GLY A 79 10.04 5.48 0.67
C GLY A 79 9.26 6.31 -0.35
N ASP A 80 9.61 7.59 -0.44
CA ASP A 80 8.85 8.62 -1.15
C ASP A 80 8.64 8.29 -2.63
N ASP A 81 9.66 7.67 -3.25
CA ASP A 81 9.69 7.34 -4.68
C ASP A 81 8.54 6.41 -5.09
N ILE A 82 7.99 5.64 -4.15
CA ILE A 82 6.97 4.64 -4.44
C ILE A 82 5.55 5.12 -4.12
N LYS A 83 5.38 6.34 -3.59
CA LYS A 83 4.06 6.88 -3.23
C LYS A 83 3.07 6.90 -4.41
N PRO A 84 3.42 7.42 -5.60
CA PRO A 84 2.47 7.44 -6.73
C PRO A 84 2.02 6.03 -7.14
N ILE A 85 2.91 5.03 -7.05
CA ILE A 85 2.60 3.64 -7.38
C ILE A 85 1.67 3.04 -6.34
N GLY A 86 1.91 3.29 -5.05
CA GLY A 86 1.05 2.84 -3.96
C GLY A 86 -0.36 3.42 -4.04
N LEU A 87 -0.48 4.73 -4.29
CA LEU A 87 -1.77 5.40 -4.51
C LEU A 87 -2.54 4.81 -5.70
N ALA A 88 -1.87 4.58 -6.83
CA ALA A 88 -2.48 3.97 -8.01
C ALA A 88 -3.00 2.55 -7.71
N ASN A 89 -2.23 1.75 -6.96
CA ASN A 89 -2.63 0.39 -6.61
C ASN A 89 -3.83 0.37 -5.65
N VAL A 90 -3.82 1.22 -4.63
CA VAL A 90 -4.96 1.37 -3.71
C VAL A 90 -6.22 1.78 -4.48
N ARG A 91 -6.11 2.78 -5.34
CA ARG A 91 -7.24 3.27 -6.14
C ARG A 91 -7.79 2.20 -7.07
N ALA A 92 -6.92 1.51 -7.81
CA ALA A 92 -7.32 0.48 -8.75
C ALA A 92 -8.04 -0.68 -8.04
N PHE A 93 -7.52 -1.16 -6.91
CA PHE A 93 -8.19 -2.21 -6.16
C PHE A 93 -9.48 -1.75 -5.49
N ARG A 94 -9.56 -0.51 -4.98
CA ARG A 94 -10.82 0.02 -4.45
C ARG A 94 -11.91 0.08 -5.51
N GLN A 95 -11.56 0.34 -6.78
CA GLN A 95 -12.53 0.35 -7.88
C GLN A 95 -12.97 -1.05 -8.32
N LEU A 96 -12.18 -2.08 -8.02
CA LEU A 96 -12.42 -3.46 -8.46
C LEU A 96 -12.99 -4.37 -7.38
N LEU A 97 -12.75 -4.06 -6.10
CA LEU A 97 -13.16 -4.86 -4.95
C LEU A 97 -14.35 -4.22 -4.24
N ASP A 98 -15.18 -5.07 -3.64
CA ASP A 98 -16.32 -4.64 -2.83
C ASP A 98 -15.84 -4.18 -1.43
N ASP A 99 -16.65 -3.41 -0.73
CA ASP A 99 -16.27 -2.82 0.58
C ASP A 99 -16.08 -3.85 1.70
N ASN A 100 -16.46 -5.11 1.48
CA ASN A 100 -16.16 -6.21 2.39
C ASN A 100 -14.67 -6.59 2.41
N VAL A 101 -13.89 -6.19 1.40
CA VAL A 101 -12.43 -6.32 1.40
C VAL A 101 -11.81 -4.97 1.75
N GLN A 102 -11.24 -4.87 2.95
CA GLN A 102 -10.56 -3.67 3.40
C GLN A 102 -9.21 -3.50 2.67
N ILE A 103 -8.77 -2.26 2.47
CA ILE A 103 -7.51 -1.95 1.79
C ILE A 103 -6.60 -1.18 2.72
N ILE A 104 -5.41 -1.70 2.97
CA ILE A 104 -4.37 -1.03 3.74
C ILE A 104 -3.37 -0.40 2.75
N GLY A 105 -3.26 0.93 2.76
CA GLY A 105 -2.36 1.70 1.90
C GLY A 105 -0.94 1.83 2.45
N VAL A 106 0.07 1.58 1.64
CA VAL A 106 1.48 1.56 2.04
C VAL A 106 2.37 1.99 0.89
N GLY A 107 3.27 2.94 1.17
CA GLY A 107 4.30 3.39 0.23
C GLY A 107 4.50 4.90 0.31
N GLY A 108 5.69 5.33 0.74
CA GLY A 108 6.07 6.75 0.78
C GLY A 108 5.25 7.65 1.69
N ILE A 109 4.60 7.10 2.73
CA ILE A 109 3.89 7.88 3.73
C ILE A 109 4.87 8.41 4.77
N LYS A 110 4.98 9.74 4.87
CA LYS A 110 5.83 10.43 5.86
C LYS A 110 5.13 11.61 6.57
N THR A 111 3.99 12.06 6.04
CA THR A 111 3.16 13.13 6.60
C THR A 111 1.68 12.72 6.71
N GLY A 112 0.91 13.49 7.48
CA GLY A 112 -0.54 13.39 7.54
C GLY A 112 -1.23 13.65 6.20
N ILE A 113 -0.65 14.50 5.34
CA ILE A 113 -1.14 14.73 3.97
C ILE A 113 -0.99 13.46 3.13
N ASP A 114 0.14 12.75 3.22
CA ASP A 114 0.31 11.49 2.51
C ASP A 114 -0.73 10.45 2.96
N ALA A 115 -0.98 10.36 4.28
CA ALA A 115 -2.01 9.48 4.82
C ALA A 115 -3.42 9.87 4.31
N PHE A 116 -3.71 11.18 4.24
CA PHE A 116 -4.95 11.69 3.66
C PHE A 116 -5.10 11.34 2.18
N GLU A 117 -4.03 11.41 1.38
CA GLU A 117 -4.06 11.01 -0.03
C GLU A 117 -4.42 9.52 -0.19
N TYR A 118 -3.87 8.65 0.66
CA TYR A 118 -4.22 7.22 0.67
C TYR A 118 -5.67 6.97 1.09
N LEU A 119 -6.16 7.70 2.08
CA LEU A 119 -7.57 7.68 2.48
C LEU A 119 -8.46 8.08 1.29
N LEU A 120 -8.13 9.19 0.62
CA LEU A 120 -8.85 9.71 -0.54
C LEU A 120 -8.84 8.72 -1.72
N ALA A 121 -7.72 8.01 -1.93
CA ALA A 121 -7.59 6.95 -2.92
C ALA A 121 -8.47 5.73 -2.63
N GLY A 122 -8.83 5.49 -1.36
CA GLY A 122 -9.75 4.43 -0.93
C GLY A 122 -9.18 3.43 0.07
N ALA A 123 -8.08 3.75 0.75
CA ALA A 123 -7.57 2.94 1.84
C ALA A 123 -8.44 3.08 3.10
N ASP A 124 -8.59 2.00 3.85
CA ASP A 124 -9.24 1.93 5.17
C ASP A 124 -8.24 2.13 6.31
N ALA A 125 -6.97 1.80 6.09
CA ALA A 125 -5.86 2.03 7.01
C ALA A 125 -4.56 2.30 6.23
N VAL A 126 -3.52 2.77 6.92
CA VAL A 126 -2.20 2.98 6.33
C VAL A 126 -1.08 2.29 7.12
N GLN A 127 0.00 1.86 6.45
CA GLN A 127 1.25 1.43 7.13
C GLN A 127 2.38 2.41 6.80
N ILE A 128 3.21 2.68 7.80
CA ILE A 128 4.35 3.59 7.72
C ILE A 128 5.60 2.79 8.03
N ALA A 129 6.54 2.72 7.07
CA ALA A 129 7.73 1.87 7.17
C ALA A 129 9.03 2.69 7.08
N THR A 130 9.37 3.24 5.91
CA THR A 130 10.63 4.00 5.74
C THR A 130 10.70 5.24 6.64
N CYS A 131 9.58 5.93 6.88
CA CYS A 131 9.55 7.02 7.85
C CYS A 131 9.77 6.53 9.28
N PHE A 132 9.17 5.40 9.67
CA PHE A 132 9.39 4.77 10.98
C PHE A 132 10.84 4.33 11.16
N GLU A 133 11.45 3.71 10.14
CA GLU A 133 12.85 3.29 10.18
C GLU A 133 13.80 4.48 10.38
N LYS A 134 13.53 5.61 9.71
CA LYS A 134 14.36 6.81 9.80
C LYS A 134 14.12 7.69 11.04
N GLN A 135 12.88 7.73 11.55
CA GLN A 135 12.46 8.70 12.57
C GLN A 135 12.02 8.06 13.89
N GLY A 136 11.95 6.72 13.95
CA GLY A 136 11.45 6.00 15.11
C GLY A 136 9.92 6.06 15.27
N PRO A 137 9.39 5.51 16.37
CA PRO A 137 7.95 5.36 16.60
C PRO A 137 7.19 6.68 16.75
N ASP A 138 7.85 7.77 17.12
CA ASP A 138 7.20 9.08 17.31
C ASP A 138 6.58 9.63 16.01
N CYS A 139 6.99 9.11 14.84
CA CYS A 139 6.37 9.47 13.58
C CYS A 139 4.87 9.14 13.53
N PHE A 140 4.41 8.11 14.26
CA PHE A 140 3.00 7.70 14.25
C PHE A 140 2.11 8.79 14.86
N ALA A 141 2.42 9.26 16.07
CA ALA A 141 1.66 10.31 16.74
C ALA A 141 1.71 11.63 15.97
N ARG A 142 2.87 11.98 15.39
CA ARG A 142 3.02 13.16 14.54
C ARG A 142 2.12 13.09 13.30
N ILE A 143 2.17 11.98 12.56
CA ILE A 143 1.39 11.81 11.31
C ILE A 143 -0.12 11.76 11.61
N GLU A 144 -0.52 11.16 12.72
CA GLU A 144 -1.91 11.17 13.19
C GLU A 144 -2.41 12.59 13.46
N GLN A 145 -1.62 13.40 14.20
CA GLN A 145 -1.96 14.79 14.47
C GLN A 145 -2.04 15.62 13.18
N GLU A 146 -1.04 15.50 12.30
CA GLU A 146 -1.02 16.18 11.00
C GLU A 146 -2.24 15.83 10.15
N LEU A 147 -2.67 14.56 10.15
CA LEU A 147 -3.86 14.09 9.44
C LEU A 147 -5.13 14.71 10.04
N SER A 148 -5.25 14.68 11.37
CA SER A 148 -6.38 15.28 12.09
C SER A 148 -6.52 16.77 11.78
N ASP A 149 -5.43 17.52 11.91
CA ASP A 149 -5.41 18.97 11.66
C ASP A 149 -5.78 19.28 10.20
N PHE A 150 -5.25 18.50 9.25
CA PHE A 150 -5.56 18.66 7.83
C PHE A 150 -7.03 18.37 7.52
N MET A 151 -7.60 17.31 8.12
CA MET A 151 -9.02 16.98 7.96
C MET A 151 -9.93 18.04 8.56
N GLN A 152 -9.62 18.53 9.77
CA GLN A 152 -10.38 19.59 10.42
C GLN A 152 -10.36 20.88 9.61
N ALA A 153 -9.19 21.28 9.08
CA ALA A 153 -9.06 22.45 8.22
C ALA A 153 -9.90 22.35 6.94
N LYS A 154 -10.18 21.13 6.46
CA LYS A 154 -11.07 20.86 5.32
C LYS A 154 -12.55 20.72 5.70
N GLY A 155 -12.88 20.77 6.98
CA GLY A 155 -14.25 20.58 7.49
C GLY A 155 -14.70 19.12 7.56
N TYR A 156 -13.78 18.15 7.50
CA TYR A 156 -14.08 16.73 7.70
C TYR A 156 -14.07 16.37 9.18
N ARG A 157 -15.04 15.55 9.59
CA ARG A 157 -15.24 15.12 11.00
C ARG A 157 -14.85 13.67 11.23
N GLU A 158 -14.97 12.83 10.20
CA GLU A 158 -14.64 11.40 10.27
C GLU A 158 -13.91 10.93 9.00
N LEU A 159 -13.19 9.81 9.09
CA LEU A 159 -12.43 9.26 7.94
C LEU A 159 -13.34 8.98 6.73
N ALA A 160 -14.59 8.58 6.98
CA ALA A 160 -15.61 8.34 5.95
C ALA A 160 -15.96 9.62 5.15
N ASP A 161 -15.67 10.81 5.68
CA ASP A 161 -15.88 12.06 4.95
C ASP A 161 -14.91 12.22 3.77
N ALA A 162 -13.75 11.57 3.82
CA ALA A 162 -12.73 11.64 2.78
C ALA A 162 -12.52 10.32 2.04
N LYS A 163 -12.75 9.17 2.70
CA LYS A 163 -12.42 7.85 2.17
C LYS A 163 -13.01 7.61 0.77
N GLY A 164 -12.15 7.33 -0.20
CA GLY A 164 -12.55 7.01 -1.58
C GLY A 164 -13.15 8.17 -2.38
N LYS A 165 -13.25 9.39 -1.82
CA LYS A 165 -13.89 10.56 -2.44
C LYS A 165 -12.97 11.35 -3.38
N LEU A 166 -11.96 10.69 -3.95
CA LEU A 166 -11.12 11.28 -5.00
C LEU A 166 -12.01 11.76 -6.17
N LYS A 167 -11.96 13.05 -6.47
CA LYS A 167 -12.74 13.67 -7.54
C LYS A 167 -12.09 13.38 -8.90
N PRO A 168 -12.86 13.00 -9.93
CA PRO A 168 -12.36 12.99 -11.31
C PRO A 168 -12.10 14.43 -11.79
N LEU A 169 -11.28 14.55 -12.83
CA LEU A 169 -11.12 15.79 -13.60
C LEU A 169 -12.24 15.91 -14.64
#